data_AF-A0A1F3CGU0-F1
#
_entry.id   AF-A0A1F3CGU0-F1
#
_cell.length_a   1.000
_cell.length_b   1.000
_cell.length_c   1.000
_cell.angle_alpha   90.00
_cell.angle_beta   90.00
_cell.angle_gamma   90.00
#
_symmetry.space_group_name_H-M   'P 1'
#
loop_
_entity.id
_entity.type
_entity.pdbx_description
1 polymer ?
#
loop_
_entity_poly.entity_id
_entity_poly.type
_entity_poly.pdbx_seq_one_letter_code
_entity_poly.pdbx_strand_id
1 'polypeptide(L)'
;MKHLLFIAFMITYSFVNATSYESASDGDWSDSDTWSPAGVPSENDAISISHHVDMDEDVSIKSNFTITSSGALETNDKSLRIKNHGVFTVQGSLRVKKLTFDNGSEVLVESTGSIEVTEEFENKNNSDNIIIDGTLTVDGEFKNGNGGRIIGNGEICASDDFEGDGETFGYDPTSSIPSGTCVRMSTLPVKLISFEAILDNNNINITWATASEINNKQFNVLRSTNGLNFDIIATIEGAGNSNTSKSYSYNDINPPKSTLYYLLKQIDYDGKSETFNLISISNEANSDECSMSVNPNPCIGKCTVEFNDCNEDDLKDARFQVYDAMGNVIYASMSKPIEQGKAQFSLDVNNNLKPAIYIVRGNTQSKMIDKKVIMQKEQ
;
A
#
# COMPACT_ATOMS: atom_id res chain seq x y z
N MET A 1 -6.77 -5.76 72.25
CA MET A 1 -7.33 -4.86 71.22
C MET A 1 -6.31 -3.76 70.93
N LYS A 2 -5.53 -3.90 69.85
CA LYS A 2 -4.70 -2.81 69.31
C LYS A 2 -5.35 -2.43 67.98
N HIS A 3 -5.94 -1.25 67.91
CA HIS A 3 -6.54 -0.74 66.67
C HIS A 3 -5.43 -0.28 65.72
N LEU A 4 -5.45 -0.88 64.52
CA LEU A 4 -4.71 -0.50 63.34
C LEU A 4 -5.22 0.86 62.83
N LEU A 5 -4.34 1.85 62.66
CA LEU A 5 -4.65 3.08 61.94
C LEU A 5 -4.02 2.99 60.56
N PHE A 6 -4.79 2.60 59.55
CA PHE A 6 -4.37 2.63 58.14
C PHE A 6 -4.68 4.04 57.60
N ILE A 7 -3.64 4.82 57.34
CA ILE A 7 -3.74 6.10 56.63
C ILE A 7 -3.74 5.76 55.13
N ALA A 8 -4.89 5.85 54.49
CA ALA A 8 -5.03 5.70 53.06
C ALA A 8 -4.58 7.01 52.37
N PHE A 9 -3.44 6.97 51.68
CA PHE A 9 -3.05 8.02 50.73
C PHE A 9 -3.92 7.87 49.47
N MET A 10 -4.92 8.74 49.32
CA MET A 10 -5.59 8.93 48.03
C MET A 10 -4.62 9.67 47.10
N ILE A 11 -3.96 8.93 46.21
CA ILE A 11 -3.30 9.51 45.05
C ILE A 11 -4.41 9.85 44.06
N THR A 12 -4.82 11.11 44.01
CA THR A 12 -5.72 11.61 42.97
C THR A 12 -4.94 11.66 41.66
N TYR A 13 -5.11 10.65 40.80
CA TYR A 13 -4.75 10.78 39.39
C TYR A 13 -5.76 11.71 38.74
N SER A 14 -5.37 12.97 38.52
CA SER A 14 -6.07 13.84 37.59
C SER A 14 -5.83 13.28 36.20
N PHE A 15 -6.83 12.61 35.62
CA PHE A 15 -6.87 12.40 34.18
C PHE A 15 -7.01 13.79 33.55
N VAL A 16 -5.92 14.33 33.01
CA VAL A 16 -5.98 15.53 32.18
C VAL A 16 -6.61 15.08 30.87
N ASN A 17 -7.84 15.50 30.61
CA ASN A 17 -8.45 15.31 29.30
C ASN A 17 -7.69 16.17 28.30
N ALA A 18 -7.29 15.58 27.17
CA ALA A 18 -6.72 16.33 26.06
C ALA A 18 -7.72 17.39 25.61
N THR A 19 -7.28 18.64 25.57
CA THR A 19 -8.04 19.78 25.05
C THR A 19 -7.68 19.96 23.58
N SER A 20 -8.61 20.49 22.79
CA SER A 20 -8.32 20.91 21.42
C SER A 20 -8.12 22.42 21.40
N TYR A 21 -6.94 22.85 20.97
CA TYR A 21 -6.58 24.25 20.81
C TYR A 21 -6.48 24.61 19.34
N GLU A 22 -6.97 25.78 18.99
CA GLU A 22 -6.74 26.43 17.69
C GLU A 22 -6.10 27.80 17.91
N SER A 23 -5.10 28.18 17.12
CA SER A 23 -4.57 29.55 17.15
C SER A 23 -5.67 30.53 16.72
N ALA A 24 -6.12 31.40 17.62
CA ALA A 24 -7.21 32.34 17.40
C ALA A 24 -6.78 33.64 16.72
N SER A 25 -5.49 33.97 16.85
CA SER A 25 -4.85 35.15 16.25
C SER A 25 -3.35 34.90 16.14
N ASP A 26 -2.65 35.83 15.49
CA ASP A 26 -1.19 35.83 15.53
C ASP A 26 -0.70 36.08 16.97
N GLY A 27 0.40 35.45 17.38
CA GLY A 27 0.97 35.63 18.72
C GLY A 27 2.02 34.62 19.13
N ASP A 28 2.51 34.74 20.36
CA ASP A 28 3.52 33.83 20.93
C ASP A 28 2.85 32.51 21.37
N TRP A 29 3.56 31.39 21.25
CA TRP A 29 3.07 30.07 21.69
C TRP A 29 2.72 30.08 23.18
N SER A 30 3.56 30.71 24.02
CA SER A 30 3.37 30.76 25.47
C SER A 30 2.26 31.73 25.94
N ASP A 31 1.71 32.55 25.05
CA ASP A 31 0.61 33.46 25.38
C ASP A 31 -0.75 32.74 25.32
N SER A 32 -1.49 32.75 26.42
CA SER A 32 -2.80 32.12 26.51
C SER A 32 -3.85 32.73 25.58
N ASP A 33 -3.66 34.00 25.19
CA ASP A 33 -4.59 34.72 24.32
C ASP A 33 -4.37 34.38 22.82
N THR A 34 -3.24 33.76 22.47
CA THR A 34 -2.98 33.23 21.11
C THR A 34 -3.95 32.09 20.77
N TRP A 35 -4.51 31.40 21.76
CA TRP A 35 -5.23 30.15 21.57
C TRP A 35 -6.72 30.24 21.93
N SER A 36 -7.51 29.42 21.25
CA SER A 36 -8.93 29.17 21.55
C SER A 36 -9.15 27.68 21.81
N PRO A 37 -9.69 27.29 22.98
CA PRO A 37 -10.02 28.15 24.12
C PRO A 37 -8.77 28.80 24.72
N ALA A 38 -8.93 29.91 25.45
CA ALA A 38 -7.79 30.60 26.08
C ALA A 38 -7.01 29.66 27.01
N GLY A 39 -5.70 29.60 26.82
CA GLY A 39 -4.79 28.71 27.53
C GLY A 39 -3.57 28.37 26.66
N VAL A 40 -2.55 27.76 27.25
CA VAL A 40 -1.34 27.35 26.52
C VAL A 40 -1.40 25.85 26.24
N PRO A 41 -1.30 25.41 24.97
CA PRO A 41 -1.32 24.00 24.63
C PRO A 41 -0.19 23.22 25.28
N SER A 42 -0.50 22.02 25.77
CA SER A 42 0.46 21.07 26.31
C SER A 42 0.74 19.93 25.34
N GLU A 43 1.73 19.09 25.66
CA GLU A 43 2.14 17.97 24.81
C GLU A 43 1.03 16.93 24.52
N ASN A 44 -0.05 16.88 25.31
CA ASN A 44 -1.14 15.91 25.12
C ASN A 44 -2.34 16.49 24.36
N ASP A 45 -2.33 17.80 24.10
CA ASP A 45 -3.46 18.49 23.50
C ASP A 45 -3.44 18.35 21.97
N ALA A 46 -4.63 18.35 21.37
CA ALA A 46 -4.75 18.44 19.93
C ALA A 46 -4.62 19.90 19.51
N ILE A 47 -3.75 20.21 18.55
CA ILE A 47 -3.37 21.59 18.21
C ILE A 47 -3.61 21.84 16.73
N SER A 48 -4.24 22.97 16.40
CA SER A 48 -4.42 23.44 15.03
C SER A 48 -3.91 24.88 14.91
N ILE A 49 -2.92 25.11 14.06
CA ILE A 49 -2.39 26.45 13.77
C ILE A 49 -2.97 26.91 12.43
N SER A 50 -3.78 27.96 12.49
CA SER A 50 -4.42 28.62 11.35
C SER A 50 -3.99 30.08 11.16
N HIS A 51 -3.19 30.61 12.09
CA HIS A 51 -2.59 31.95 12.12
C HIS A 51 -1.06 31.85 12.26
N HIS A 52 -0.36 32.99 12.31
CA HIS A 52 1.10 33.01 12.55
C HIS A 52 1.39 32.87 14.05
N VAL A 53 2.09 31.81 14.45
CA VAL A 53 2.50 31.58 15.84
C VAL A 53 4.01 31.61 15.96
N ASP A 54 4.53 32.47 16.83
CA ASP A 54 5.94 32.53 17.18
C ASP A 54 6.23 31.50 18.28
N MET A 55 7.05 30.48 17.98
CA MET A 55 7.42 29.43 18.92
C MET A 55 8.56 29.92 19.82
N ASP A 56 8.19 30.50 20.95
CA ASP A 56 9.08 31.13 21.93
C ASP A 56 9.62 30.17 23.01
N GLU A 57 9.24 28.89 22.95
CA GLU A 57 9.75 27.79 23.76
C GLU A 57 9.96 26.50 22.96
N ASP A 58 10.70 25.53 23.52
CA ASP A 58 10.82 24.21 22.89
C ASP A 58 9.51 23.44 23.04
N VAL A 59 8.96 22.93 21.94
CA VAL A 59 7.66 22.27 21.92
C VAL A 59 7.82 20.77 21.67
N SER A 60 7.11 19.97 22.47
CA SER A 60 7.00 18.52 22.27
C SER A 60 5.55 18.11 22.19
N ILE A 61 5.16 17.36 21.16
CA ILE A 61 3.77 16.95 20.93
C ILE A 61 3.65 15.43 20.91
N LYS A 62 2.61 14.91 21.57
CA LYS A 62 2.22 13.48 21.61
C LYS A 62 0.86 13.19 20.98
N SER A 63 0.15 14.22 20.56
CA SER A 63 -1.21 14.16 20.05
C SER A 63 -1.26 14.65 18.60
N ASN A 64 -2.45 14.97 18.10
CA ASN A 64 -2.64 15.53 16.77
C ASN A 64 -2.17 16.98 16.74
N PHE A 65 -1.33 17.31 15.77
CA PHE A 65 -0.87 18.68 15.54
C PHE A 65 -0.92 19.00 14.05
N THR A 66 -1.65 20.06 13.71
CA THR A 66 -1.86 20.48 12.33
C THR A 66 -1.46 21.93 12.15
N ILE A 67 -0.68 22.23 11.11
CA ILE A 67 -0.50 23.59 10.60
C ILE A 67 -1.32 23.67 9.30
N THR A 68 -2.43 24.42 9.32
CA THR A 68 -3.32 24.53 8.16
C THR A 68 -2.68 25.38 7.06
N SER A 69 -3.27 25.40 5.87
CA SER A 69 -2.73 26.16 4.72
C SER A 69 -2.56 27.66 4.95
N SER A 70 -3.23 28.25 5.94
CA SER A 70 -3.09 29.66 6.33
C SER A 70 -2.19 29.86 7.55
N GLY A 71 -1.84 28.79 8.26
CA GLY A 71 -1.05 28.84 9.48
C GLY A 71 0.45 28.87 9.21
N ALA A 72 1.18 29.47 10.14
CA ALA A 72 2.63 29.46 10.19
C ALA A 72 3.08 29.21 11.63
N LEU A 73 4.03 28.31 11.85
CA LEU A 73 4.72 28.16 13.14
C LEU A 73 6.20 28.44 12.92
N GLU A 74 6.73 29.47 13.56
CA GLU A 74 8.08 29.94 13.28
C GLU A 74 8.91 30.18 14.53
N THR A 75 10.18 29.85 14.45
CA THR A 75 11.21 30.22 15.41
C THR A 75 12.56 30.25 14.73
N ASN A 76 13.52 30.93 15.36
CA ASN A 76 14.91 30.90 14.94
C ASN A 76 15.78 30.01 15.82
N ASP A 77 15.34 29.66 17.03
CA ASP A 77 16.21 29.03 18.01
C ASP A 77 15.58 27.89 18.82
N LYS A 78 14.28 27.60 18.65
CA LYS A 78 13.58 26.54 19.36
C LYS A 78 13.41 25.26 18.53
N SER A 79 13.18 24.17 19.25
CA SER A 79 13.08 22.82 18.72
C SER A 79 11.63 22.32 18.79
N LEU A 80 11.18 21.64 17.74
CA LEU A 80 9.91 20.92 17.71
C LEU A 80 10.17 19.41 17.71
N ARG A 81 9.50 18.68 18.59
CA ARG A 81 9.59 17.23 18.69
C ARG A 81 8.21 16.57 18.65
N ILE A 82 7.99 15.68 17.68
CA ILE A 82 6.80 14.81 17.64
C ILE A 82 7.19 13.46 18.25
N LYS A 83 6.41 12.95 19.20
CA LYS A 83 6.76 11.74 19.94
C LYS A 83 5.55 10.90 20.36
N ASN A 84 5.79 9.68 20.84
CA ASN A 84 4.78 8.79 21.41
C ASN A 84 3.50 8.65 20.55
N HIS A 85 3.64 8.40 19.25
CA HIS A 85 2.52 8.31 18.30
C HIS A 85 1.79 9.62 18.01
N GLY A 86 2.42 10.77 18.27
CA GLY A 86 1.91 12.05 17.78
C GLY A 86 1.76 12.06 16.26
N VAL A 87 0.68 12.66 15.79
CA VAL A 87 0.34 12.78 14.37
C VAL A 87 0.55 14.24 13.98
N PHE A 88 1.43 14.49 13.02
CA PHE A 88 1.79 15.84 12.60
C PHE A 88 1.48 16.07 11.12
N THR A 89 0.63 17.06 10.84
CA THR A 89 0.22 17.42 9.48
C THR A 89 0.62 18.86 9.17
N VAL A 90 1.30 19.08 8.04
CA VAL A 90 1.72 20.41 7.59
C VAL A 90 1.14 20.73 6.23
N GLN A 91 0.25 21.72 6.18
CA GLN A 91 -0.31 22.31 4.96
C GLN A 91 0.18 23.75 4.74
N GLY A 92 0.52 24.46 5.80
CA GLY A 92 1.12 25.80 5.80
C GLY A 92 2.64 25.76 5.96
N SER A 93 3.22 26.67 6.75
CA SER A 93 4.67 26.75 6.95
C SER A 93 5.12 26.41 8.37
N LEU A 94 6.24 25.69 8.46
CA LEU A 94 6.99 25.46 9.70
C LEU A 94 8.43 25.95 9.51
N ARG A 95 8.94 26.78 10.42
CA ARG A 95 10.35 27.12 10.52
C ARG A 95 10.85 26.83 11.94
N VAL A 96 11.80 25.92 12.10
CA VAL A 96 12.35 25.55 13.42
C VAL A 96 13.86 25.36 13.39
N LYS A 97 14.50 25.48 14.55
CA LYS A 97 15.93 25.19 14.68
C LYS A 97 16.21 23.69 14.54
N LYS A 98 15.47 22.90 15.31
CA LYS A 98 15.57 21.43 15.29
C LYS A 98 14.20 20.82 15.13
N LEU A 99 14.11 19.79 14.30
CA LEU A 99 12.90 18.99 14.12
C LEU A 99 13.22 17.53 14.38
N THR A 100 12.52 16.93 15.33
CA THR A 100 12.71 15.53 15.68
C THR A 100 11.41 14.75 15.60
N PHE A 101 11.42 13.63 14.89
CA PHE A 101 10.35 12.64 14.88
C PHE A 101 10.81 11.41 15.65
N ASP A 102 10.25 11.17 16.84
CA ASP A 102 10.54 9.96 17.61
C ASP A 102 9.77 8.74 17.06
N ASN A 103 10.23 7.55 17.45
CA ASN A 103 9.64 6.27 17.07
C ASN A 103 8.11 6.24 17.25
N GLY A 104 7.42 5.87 16.18
CA GLY A 104 5.98 5.70 16.15
C GLY A 104 5.19 6.96 15.80
N SER A 105 5.85 8.11 15.61
CA SER A 105 5.21 9.31 15.08
C SER A 105 4.74 9.12 13.64
N GLU A 106 3.61 9.74 13.31
CA GLU A 106 3.05 9.77 11.95
C GLU A 106 3.13 11.20 11.44
N VAL A 107 3.70 11.41 10.26
CA VAL A 107 3.92 12.76 9.72
C VAL A 107 3.46 12.82 8.27
N LEU A 108 2.71 13.87 7.94
CA LEU A 108 2.30 14.21 6.58
C LEU A 108 2.58 15.68 6.30
N VAL A 109 3.52 15.97 5.40
CA VAL A 109 3.67 17.29 4.81
C VAL A 109 2.93 17.26 3.48
N GLU A 110 1.78 17.90 3.40
CA GLU A 110 0.98 17.95 2.18
C GLU A 110 1.70 18.77 1.10
N SER A 111 1.24 18.68 -0.15
CA SER A 111 1.89 19.34 -1.30
C SER A 111 1.97 20.87 -1.22
N THR A 112 1.16 21.50 -0.38
CA THR A 112 1.25 22.95 -0.08
C THR A 112 2.14 23.26 1.11
N GLY A 113 2.44 22.26 1.94
CA GLY A 113 3.20 22.41 3.17
C GLY A 113 4.68 22.65 2.91
N SER A 114 5.29 23.51 3.72
CA SER A 114 6.73 23.75 3.72
C SER A 114 7.31 23.64 5.12
N ILE A 115 8.43 22.93 5.23
CA ILE A 115 9.23 22.85 6.45
C ILE A 115 10.62 23.39 6.15
N GLU A 116 11.08 24.33 6.99
CA GLU A 116 12.47 24.80 7.06
C GLU A 116 13.04 24.46 8.43
N VAL A 117 14.12 23.67 8.44
CA VAL A 117 14.89 23.32 9.62
C VAL A 117 16.25 23.99 9.51
N THR A 118 16.63 24.83 10.47
CA THR A 118 17.83 25.67 10.33
C THR A 118 19.10 25.08 10.93
N GLU A 119 19.04 23.94 11.60
CA GLU A 119 20.23 23.26 12.15
C GLU A 119 20.18 21.75 12.02
N GLU A 120 19.13 21.08 12.54
CA GLU A 120 19.15 19.61 12.64
C GLU A 120 17.76 19.00 12.44
N PHE A 121 17.67 18.09 11.46
CA PHE A 121 16.52 17.21 11.29
C PHE A 121 16.90 15.79 11.68
N GLU A 122 16.13 15.19 12.61
CA GLU A 122 16.31 13.78 12.98
C GLU A 122 14.98 13.02 12.91
N ASN A 123 14.88 12.09 11.96
CA ASN A 123 13.89 11.03 11.98
C ASN A 123 14.47 9.82 12.71
N LYS A 124 13.98 9.50 13.91
CA LYS A 124 14.56 8.41 14.73
C LYS A 124 14.20 7.02 14.19
N ASN A 125 14.95 6.03 14.66
CA ASN A 125 14.90 4.65 14.18
C ASN A 125 13.48 4.06 14.18
N ASN A 126 13.08 3.38 13.10
CA ASN A 126 11.73 2.81 12.95
C ASN A 126 10.58 3.82 12.98
N SER A 127 10.86 5.10 12.69
CA SER A 127 9.83 6.07 12.30
C SER A 127 9.62 5.97 10.80
N ASP A 128 8.67 5.12 10.38
CA ASP A 128 8.44 4.74 8.98
C ASP A 128 7.15 5.32 8.37
N ASN A 129 6.34 6.03 9.15
CA ASN A 129 5.12 6.72 8.70
C ASN A 129 5.35 8.21 8.41
N ILE A 130 6.45 8.54 7.74
CA ILE A 130 6.81 9.90 7.36
C ILE A 130 6.57 10.11 5.87
N ILE A 131 5.63 10.99 5.53
CA ILE A 131 5.24 11.32 4.15
C ILE A 131 5.51 12.81 3.90
N ILE A 132 6.37 13.12 2.93
CA ILE A 132 6.73 14.47 2.52
C ILE A 132 6.29 14.69 1.06
N ASP A 133 5.08 15.20 0.87
CA ASP A 133 4.54 15.61 -0.44
C ASP A 133 4.82 17.07 -0.79
N GLY A 134 5.08 17.91 0.23
CA GLY A 134 5.50 19.30 0.09
C GLY A 134 7.02 19.47 0.07
N THR A 135 7.54 20.46 0.78
CA THR A 135 9.00 20.69 0.86
C THR A 135 9.52 20.52 2.29
N LEU A 136 10.71 19.93 2.41
CA LEU A 136 11.50 19.92 3.63
C LEU A 136 12.91 20.40 3.29
N THR A 137 13.29 21.56 3.80
CA THR A 137 14.64 22.11 3.66
C THR A 137 15.34 22.06 5.00
N VAL A 138 16.56 21.53 5.02
CA VAL A 138 17.40 21.43 6.22
C VAL A 138 18.70 22.16 5.94
N ASP A 139 18.89 23.32 6.59
CA ASP A 139 20.15 24.07 6.54
C ASP A 139 21.14 23.54 7.59
N GLY A 140 21.39 22.24 7.55
CA GLY A 140 22.34 21.55 8.41
C GLY A 140 22.19 20.03 8.32
N GLU A 141 22.42 19.36 9.45
CA GLU A 141 22.47 17.90 9.50
C GLU A 141 21.08 17.28 9.26
N PHE A 142 21.00 16.40 8.26
CA PHE A 142 19.83 15.57 8.00
C PHE A 142 20.13 14.14 8.42
N LYS A 143 19.37 13.60 9.37
CA LYS A 143 19.54 12.23 9.85
C LYS A 143 18.26 11.43 9.77
N ASN A 144 18.29 10.34 9.00
CA ASN A 144 17.23 9.34 8.96
C ASN A 144 17.71 8.03 9.57
N GLY A 145 17.23 7.73 10.78
CA GLY A 145 17.66 6.59 11.59
C GLY A 145 17.31 5.25 10.97
N ASN A 146 17.98 4.19 11.45
CA ASN A 146 17.81 2.81 10.98
C ASN A 146 16.33 2.36 11.07
N GLY A 147 15.80 1.80 9.99
CA GLY A 147 14.40 1.40 9.88
C GLY A 147 13.43 2.58 9.73
N GLY A 148 13.93 3.82 9.77
CA GLY A 148 13.17 5.00 9.39
C GLY A 148 12.92 5.00 7.89
N ARG A 149 11.71 5.39 7.49
CA ARG A 149 11.31 5.44 6.09
C ARG A 149 10.55 6.73 5.81
N ILE A 150 11.09 7.51 4.88
CA ILE A 150 10.50 8.77 4.41
C ILE A 150 10.11 8.58 2.95
N ILE A 151 8.81 8.72 2.66
CA ILE A 151 8.27 8.69 1.30
C ILE A 151 7.57 10.02 0.98
N GLY A 152 6.96 10.12 -0.20
CA GLY A 152 6.18 11.27 -0.65
C GLY A 152 6.66 11.85 -1.99
N ASN A 153 5.83 12.68 -2.61
CA ASN A 153 6.06 13.27 -3.93
C ASN A 153 6.80 14.61 -3.88
N GLY A 154 7.20 15.02 -2.68
CA GLY A 154 7.82 16.29 -2.41
C GLY A 154 9.31 16.33 -2.72
N GLU A 155 9.96 17.31 -2.11
CA GLU A 155 11.40 17.53 -2.21
C GLU A 155 12.00 17.70 -0.83
N ILE A 156 13.12 17.01 -0.59
CA ILE A 156 13.92 17.16 0.62
C ILE A 156 15.28 17.70 0.18
N CYS A 157 15.67 18.87 0.69
CA CYS A 157 16.98 19.47 0.45
C CYS A 157 17.74 19.56 1.77
N ALA A 158 19.00 19.14 1.78
CA ALA A 158 19.89 19.35 2.92
C ALA A 158 21.15 20.10 2.46
N SER A 159 21.63 21.05 3.26
CA SER A 159 22.89 21.75 2.98
C SER A 159 24.11 20.90 3.31
N ASP A 160 24.02 20.02 4.32
CA ASP A 160 25.02 19.00 4.65
C ASP A 160 24.67 17.62 4.08
N ASP A 161 25.52 16.62 4.35
CA ASP A 161 25.32 15.23 3.91
C ASP A 161 24.10 14.60 4.62
N PHE A 162 23.40 13.72 3.90
CA PHE A 162 22.35 12.89 4.51
C PHE A 162 23.01 11.76 5.30
N GLU A 163 22.70 11.67 6.59
CA GLU A 163 23.22 10.66 7.51
C GLU A 163 22.16 9.61 7.90
N GLY A 164 22.63 8.43 8.30
CA GLY A 164 21.83 7.35 8.89
C GLY A 164 21.44 6.23 7.91
N ASP A 165 20.94 5.14 8.48
CA ASP A 165 20.64 3.89 7.75
C ASP A 165 19.17 3.78 7.29
N GLY A 166 18.40 4.87 7.36
CA GLY A 166 16.99 4.91 6.96
C GLY A 166 16.80 5.15 5.46
N GLU A 167 15.67 4.67 4.92
CA GLU A 167 15.31 4.91 3.51
C GLU A 167 14.68 6.31 3.37
N THR A 168 15.27 7.17 2.53
CA THR A 168 14.70 8.47 2.18
C THR A 168 14.40 8.49 0.69
N PHE A 169 13.12 8.59 0.32
CA PHE A 169 12.71 8.71 -1.08
C PHE A 169 13.22 7.57 -2.00
N GLY A 170 13.40 6.38 -1.44
CA GLY A 170 13.93 5.21 -2.14
C GLY A 170 15.44 5.24 -2.40
N TYR A 171 16.16 6.26 -1.91
CA TYR A 171 17.62 6.27 -1.92
C TYR A 171 18.15 5.27 -0.89
N ASP A 172 19.12 4.47 -1.32
CA ASP A 172 19.83 3.52 -0.46
C ASP A 172 20.73 4.31 0.53
N PRO A 173 20.58 4.13 1.85
CA PRO A 173 21.36 4.83 2.86
C PRO A 173 22.88 4.55 2.78
N THR A 174 23.29 3.49 2.10
CA THR A 174 24.72 3.20 1.87
C THR A 174 25.34 4.02 0.75
N SER A 175 24.52 4.79 0.00
CA SER A 175 24.96 5.74 -1.00
C SER A 175 25.02 7.14 -0.39
N SER A 176 26.23 7.70 -0.24
CA SER A 176 26.40 9.07 0.25
C SER A 176 25.70 10.06 -0.69
N ILE A 177 24.69 10.77 -0.18
CA ILE A 177 24.06 11.89 -0.89
C ILE A 177 24.93 13.14 -0.61
N PRO A 178 25.50 13.80 -1.64
CA PRO A 178 26.38 14.94 -1.43
C PRO A 178 25.67 16.13 -0.78
N SER A 179 26.38 16.86 0.09
CA SER A 179 26.00 18.19 0.61
C SER A 179 25.40 19.12 -0.45
N GLY A 180 24.32 19.81 -0.12
CA GLY A 180 23.63 20.75 -1.01
C GLY A 180 22.79 20.09 -2.10
N THR A 181 22.46 18.81 -1.95
CA THR A 181 21.59 18.07 -2.87
C THR A 181 20.14 18.12 -2.40
N CYS A 182 19.24 18.34 -3.36
CA CYS A 182 17.83 18.06 -3.18
C CYS A 182 17.51 16.67 -3.73
N VAL A 183 16.92 15.82 -2.88
CA VAL A 183 16.40 14.52 -3.28
C VAL A 183 14.90 14.62 -3.50
N ARG A 184 14.45 13.90 -4.52
CA ARG A 184 13.04 13.67 -4.84
C ARG A 184 12.87 12.19 -5.02
N MET A 185 11.67 11.68 -4.79
CA MET A 185 11.46 10.25 -4.92
C MET A 185 11.77 9.76 -6.33
N SER A 186 12.66 8.77 -6.41
CA SER A 186 12.73 7.92 -7.60
C SER A 186 11.55 6.97 -7.49
N THR A 187 10.56 7.11 -8.37
CA THR A 187 9.28 6.40 -8.31
C THR A 187 9.47 4.91 -8.02
N LEU A 188 9.22 4.49 -6.78
CA LEU A 188 9.03 3.08 -6.46
C LEU A 188 7.53 2.80 -6.57
N PRO A 189 7.10 1.84 -7.42
CA PRO A 189 5.68 1.57 -7.66
C PRO A 189 4.93 1.10 -6.40
N VAL A 190 3.60 1.06 -6.48
CA VAL A 190 2.76 0.47 -5.42
C VAL A 190 3.23 -0.96 -5.14
N LYS A 191 3.44 -1.27 -3.85
CA LYS A 191 3.81 -2.62 -3.43
C LYS A 191 2.55 -3.42 -3.13
N LEU A 192 2.12 -4.25 -4.07
CA LEU A 192 0.95 -5.11 -3.93
C LEU A 192 1.23 -6.30 -2.99
N ILE A 193 0.32 -6.55 -2.04
CA ILE A 193 0.33 -7.73 -1.16
C ILE A 193 -0.46 -8.88 -1.80
N SER A 194 -1.68 -8.59 -2.25
CA SER A 194 -2.60 -9.58 -2.80
C SER A 194 -3.50 -8.98 -3.87
N PHE A 195 -3.97 -9.82 -4.78
CA PHE A 195 -5.04 -9.53 -5.72
C PHE A 195 -5.78 -10.83 -6.04
N GLU A 196 -7.05 -10.89 -5.66
CA GLU A 196 -7.85 -12.12 -5.65
C GLU A 196 -9.26 -11.87 -6.19
N ALA A 197 -9.86 -12.92 -6.75
CA ALA A 197 -11.24 -12.91 -7.23
C ALA A 197 -11.94 -14.16 -6.69
N ILE A 198 -13.14 -13.97 -6.12
CA ILE A 198 -13.94 -15.03 -5.51
C ILE A 198 -15.36 -14.95 -6.07
N LEU A 199 -15.89 -16.08 -6.54
CA LEU A 199 -17.27 -16.20 -7.01
C LEU A 199 -18.20 -16.33 -5.80
N ASP A 200 -19.12 -15.39 -5.65
CA ASP A 200 -20.11 -15.37 -4.57
C ASP A 200 -21.51 -15.04 -5.13
N ASN A 201 -22.47 -15.96 -4.99
CA ASN A 201 -23.86 -15.76 -5.39
C ASN A 201 -24.03 -15.21 -6.83
N ASN A 202 -23.30 -15.78 -7.80
CA ASN A 202 -23.23 -15.35 -9.21
C ASN A 202 -22.50 -14.03 -9.48
N ASN A 203 -21.96 -13.34 -8.47
CA ASN A 203 -21.11 -12.17 -8.63
C ASN A 203 -19.66 -12.53 -8.38
N ILE A 204 -18.73 -11.69 -8.83
CA ILE A 204 -17.30 -11.89 -8.55
C ILE A 204 -16.82 -10.77 -7.64
N ASN A 205 -16.48 -11.12 -6.41
CA ASN A 205 -15.85 -10.22 -5.47
C ASN A 205 -14.35 -10.19 -5.73
N ILE A 206 -13.84 -9.03 -6.11
CA ILE A 206 -12.44 -8.77 -6.41
C ILE A 206 -11.86 -7.98 -5.26
N THR A 207 -10.76 -8.46 -4.68
CA THR A 207 -10.11 -7.80 -3.55
C THR A 207 -8.62 -7.67 -3.79
N TRP A 208 -8.03 -6.58 -3.32
CA TRP A 208 -6.58 -6.42 -3.30
C TRP A 208 -6.15 -5.65 -2.07
N ALA A 209 -4.89 -5.88 -1.68
CA ALA A 209 -4.25 -5.15 -0.61
C ALA A 209 -2.88 -4.65 -1.08
N THR A 210 -2.51 -3.46 -0.64
CA THR A 210 -1.19 -2.86 -0.84
C THR A 210 -0.46 -2.81 0.49
N ALA A 211 0.87 -2.94 0.46
CA ALA A 211 1.73 -2.73 1.63
C ALA A 211 2.07 -1.26 1.78
N SER A 212 2.33 -0.60 0.65
CA SER A 212 2.54 0.84 0.56
C SER A 212 2.07 1.33 -0.81
N GLU A 213 1.61 2.58 -0.83
CA GLU A 213 1.21 3.29 -2.03
C GLU A 213 2.01 4.56 -2.15
N ILE A 214 2.44 4.87 -3.35
CA ILE A 214 3.24 6.04 -3.64
C ILE A 214 2.70 6.60 -4.94
N ASN A 215 2.38 7.90 -4.92
CA ASN A 215 1.84 8.62 -6.06
C ASN A 215 0.58 8.00 -6.68
N ASN A 216 -0.10 7.09 -5.97
CA ASN A 216 -1.19 6.29 -6.50
C ASN A 216 -2.48 7.10 -6.53
N LYS A 217 -2.83 7.61 -7.71
CA LYS A 217 -4.09 8.31 -7.92
C LYS A 217 -5.27 7.34 -7.86
N GLN A 218 -5.16 6.21 -8.57
CA GLN A 218 -6.28 5.29 -8.70
C GLN A 218 -5.85 3.89 -9.17
N PHE A 219 -6.67 2.91 -8.83
CA PHE A 219 -6.67 1.59 -9.45
C PHE A 219 -7.76 1.47 -10.49
N ASN A 220 -7.42 0.95 -11.66
CA ASN A 220 -8.38 0.44 -12.63
C ASN A 220 -8.47 -1.08 -12.49
N VAL A 221 -9.69 -1.58 -12.31
CA VAL A 221 -10.00 -3.00 -12.42
C VAL A 221 -10.44 -3.24 -13.85
N LEU A 222 -9.72 -4.10 -14.55
CA LEU A 222 -10.03 -4.46 -15.93
C LEU A 222 -10.48 -5.90 -16.00
N ARG A 223 -11.45 -6.17 -16.87
CA ARG A 223 -11.99 -7.52 -17.12
C ARG A 223 -11.82 -7.91 -18.58
N SER A 224 -11.58 -9.19 -18.79
CA SER A 224 -11.59 -9.81 -20.11
C SER A 224 -12.29 -11.16 -20.09
N THR A 225 -13.01 -11.48 -21.16
CA THR A 225 -13.58 -12.82 -21.41
C THR A 225 -12.62 -13.72 -22.21
N ASN A 226 -11.61 -13.12 -22.86
CA ASN A 226 -10.64 -13.83 -23.69
C ASN A 226 -9.20 -13.72 -23.16
N GLY A 227 -8.97 -12.91 -22.12
CA GLY A 227 -7.67 -12.61 -21.51
C GLY A 227 -6.69 -11.92 -22.47
N LEU A 228 -7.20 -11.17 -23.46
CA LEU A 228 -6.43 -10.38 -24.44
C LEU A 228 -6.93 -8.94 -24.49
N ASN A 229 -8.24 -8.77 -24.67
CA ASN A 229 -8.89 -7.46 -24.70
C ASN A 229 -9.49 -7.19 -23.33
N PHE A 230 -9.04 -6.12 -22.68
CA PHE A 230 -9.44 -5.77 -21.33
C PHE A 230 -10.24 -4.47 -21.33
N ASP A 231 -11.45 -4.53 -20.81
CA ASP A 231 -12.30 -3.36 -20.58
C ASP A 231 -12.15 -2.92 -19.13
N ILE A 232 -12.04 -1.60 -18.89
CA ILE A 232 -12.09 -1.05 -17.54
C ILE A 232 -13.53 -1.18 -17.04
N ILE A 233 -13.71 -1.95 -15.96
CA ILE A 233 -15.03 -2.14 -15.33
C ILE A 233 -15.19 -1.34 -14.04
N ALA A 234 -14.07 -0.88 -13.46
CA ALA A 234 -14.09 -0.01 -12.29
C ALA A 234 -12.84 0.88 -12.20
N THR A 235 -13.02 2.04 -11.59
CA THR A 235 -11.95 2.93 -11.13
C THR A 235 -12.15 3.20 -9.65
N ILE A 236 -11.15 2.90 -8.84
CA ILE A 236 -11.17 3.05 -7.39
C ILE A 236 -10.04 4.01 -7.02
N GLU A 237 -10.32 5.06 -6.26
CA GLU A 237 -9.29 6.00 -5.81
C GLU A 237 -8.24 5.28 -4.96
N GLY A 238 -6.97 5.58 -5.25
CA GLY A 238 -5.85 5.13 -4.44
C GLY A 238 -5.74 5.97 -3.16
N ALA A 239 -4.84 5.59 -2.26
CA ALA A 239 -4.55 6.37 -1.08
C ALA A 239 -3.64 7.60 -1.36
N GLY A 240 -3.21 7.80 -2.61
CA GLY A 240 -2.18 8.77 -2.97
C GLY A 240 -0.82 8.29 -2.48
N ASN A 241 -0.51 8.58 -1.22
CA ASN A 241 0.67 8.08 -0.54
C ASN A 241 0.28 7.38 0.76
N SER A 242 0.83 6.19 0.98
CA SER A 242 0.64 5.44 2.20
C SER A 242 1.81 4.51 2.49
N ASN A 243 2.28 4.53 3.73
CA ASN A 243 3.21 3.52 4.27
C ASN A 243 2.51 2.42 5.08
N THR A 244 1.19 2.52 5.22
CA THR A 244 0.38 1.51 5.90
C THR A 244 -0.38 0.68 4.88
N SER A 245 -0.69 -0.56 5.24
CA SER A 245 -1.45 -1.41 4.33
C SER A 245 -2.86 -0.85 4.07
N LYS A 246 -3.28 -0.87 2.80
CA LYS A 246 -4.61 -0.49 2.37
C LYS A 246 -5.29 -1.66 1.68
N SER A 247 -6.58 -1.82 1.97
CA SER A 247 -7.41 -2.90 1.42
C SER A 247 -8.54 -2.30 0.60
N TYR A 248 -8.79 -2.91 -0.55
CA TYR A 248 -9.78 -2.46 -1.52
C TYR A 248 -10.61 -3.64 -2.00
N SER A 249 -11.81 -3.33 -2.47
CA SER A 249 -12.70 -4.34 -3.03
C SER A 249 -13.58 -3.75 -4.14
N TYR A 250 -13.91 -4.58 -5.11
CA TYR A 250 -14.90 -4.28 -6.13
C TYR A 250 -15.76 -5.54 -6.40
N ASN A 251 -17.07 -5.36 -6.43
CA ASN A 251 -18.01 -6.43 -6.73
C ASN A 251 -18.47 -6.33 -8.19
N ASP A 252 -18.07 -7.27 -9.02
CA ASP A 252 -18.52 -7.39 -10.42
C ASP A 252 -19.88 -8.10 -10.46
N ILE A 253 -20.94 -7.30 -10.65
CA ILE A 253 -22.33 -7.74 -10.58
C ILE A 253 -22.79 -8.30 -11.94
N ASN A 254 -23.39 -9.49 -11.92
CA ASN A 254 -23.85 -10.22 -13.11
C ASN A 254 -22.77 -10.34 -14.22
N PRO A 255 -21.57 -10.84 -13.91
CA PRO A 255 -20.52 -10.97 -14.89
C PRO A 255 -20.87 -12.06 -15.92
N PRO A 256 -20.29 -12.02 -17.14
CA PRO A 256 -20.56 -13.02 -18.17
C PRO A 256 -20.32 -14.45 -17.68
N LYS A 257 -21.16 -15.38 -18.12
CA LYS A 257 -21.06 -16.81 -17.77
C LYS A 257 -19.98 -17.50 -18.59
N SER A 258 -18.73 -17.26 -18.22
CA SER A 258 -17.53 -17.84 -18.84
C SER A 258 -16.38 -17.86 -17.83
N THR A 259 -15.22 -18.37 -18.25
CA THR A 259 -13.97 -17.98 -17.58
C THR A 259 -13.73 -16.48 -17.80
N LEU A 260 -13.39 -15.77 -16.72
CA LEU A 260 -13.12 -14.34 -16.71
C LEU A 260 -11.70 -14.09 -16.20
N TYR A 261 -11.07 -13.07 -16.74
CA TYR A 261 -9.73 -12.65 -16.41
C TYR A 261 -9.77 -11.23 -15.89
N TYR A 262 -9.05 -10.97 -14.80
CA TYR A 262 -8.97 -9.65 -14.20
C TYR A 262 -7.53 -9.16 -14.12
N LEU A 263 -7.35 -7.88 -14.43
CA LEU A 263 -6.11 -7.14 -14.23
C LEU A 263 -6.38 -6.00 -13.25
N LEU A 264 -5.40 -5.74 -12.41
CA LEU A 264 -5.33 -4.53 -11.63
C LEU A 264 -4.27 -3.63 -12.24
N LYS A 265 -4.62 -2.37 -12.49
CA LYS A 265 -3.70 -1.38 -13.04
C LYS A 265 -3.68 -0.14 -12.14
N GLN A 266 -2.52 0.21 -11.60
CA GLN A 266 -2.28 1.47 -10.91
C GLN A 266 -2.11 2.59 -11.93
N ILE A 267 -2.66 3.77 -11.64
CA ILE A 267 -2.39 5.02 -12.34
C ILE A 267 -1.90 6.06 -11.34
N ASP A 268 -0.81 6.74 -11.68
CA ASP A 268 -0.20 7.76 -10.83
C ASP A 268 -0.77 9.15 -11.08
N TYR A 269 -0.54 10.11 -10.16
CA TYR A 269 -0.90 11.51 -10.40
C TYR A 269 -0.09 12.13 -11.55
N ASP A 270 1.12 11.62 -11.82
CA ASP A 270 1.94 12.04 -12.97
C ASP A 270 1.54 11.35 -14.29
N GLY A 271 0.53 10.47 -14.25
CA GLY A 271 -0.01 9.75 -15.39
C GLY A 271 0.76 8.48 -15.77
N LYS A 272 1.83 8.11 -15.05
CA LYS A 272 2.45 6.78 -15.19
C LYS A 272 1.50 5.69 -14.73
N SER A 273 1.79 4.46 -15.14
CA SER A 273 0.95 3.33 -14.77
C SER A 273 1.74 2.04 -14.67
N GLU A 274 1.38 1.22 -13.69
CA GLU A 274 1.86 -0.16 -13.53
C GLU A 274 0.66 -1.12 -13.64
N THR A 275 0.88 -2.27 -14.29
CA THR A 275 -0.10 -3.35 -14.35
C THR A 275 0.40 -4.53 -13.52
N PHE A 276 -0.41 -4.98 -12.57
CA PHE A 276 -0.10 -6.11 -11.70
C PHE A 276 -0.43 -7.46 -12.34
N ASN A 277 -0.09 -8.53 -11.61
CA ASN A 277 -0.35 -9.90 -12.02
C ASN A 277 -1.85 -10.12 -12.33
N LEU A 278 -2.08 -10.82 -13.43
CA LEU A 278 -3.41 -11.23 -13.86
C LEU A 278 -3.95 -12.37 -13.01
N ILE A 279 -5.25 -12.38 -12.75
CA ILE A 279 -5.96 -13.50 -12.11
C ILE A 279 -7.09 -13.99 -13.02
N SER A 280 -7.52 -15.24 -12.86
CA SER A 280 -8.69 -15.76 -13.57
C SER A 280 -9.65 -16.49 -12.65
N ILE A 281 -10.91 -16.51 -13.02
CA ILE A 281 -11.97 -17.21 -12.29
C ILE A 281 -12.99 -17.79 -13.27
N SER A 282 -13.44 -19.01 -13.00
CA SER A 282 -14.51 -19.64 -13.77
C SER A 282 -15.87 -19.23 -13.20
N ASN A 283 -16.67 -18.53 -14.01
CA ASN A 283 -18.08 -18.24 -13.73
C ASN A 283 -18.98 -19.03 -14.69
N GLU A 284 -18.66 -20.30 -14.89
CA GLU A 284 -19.49 -21.22 -15.64
C GLU A 284 -20.70 -21.61 -14.77
N ALA A 285 -21.89 -21.71 -15.36
CA ALA A 285 -23.04 -22.25 -14.64
C ALA A 285 -22.70 -23.68 -14.23
N ASN A 286 -23.11 -24.11 -13.03
CA ASN A 286 -23.14 -25.53 -12.67
C ASN A 286 -24.08 -26.24 -13.65
N SER A 287 -23.53 -26.65 -14.79
CA SER A 287 -24.11 -27.68 -15.62
C SER A 287 -23.57 -28.98 -15.08
N ASP A 288 -24.43 -29.96 -14.83
CA ASP A 288 -24.05 -31.38 -14.64
C ASP A 288 -23.44 -31.98 -15.93
N GLU A 289 -22.80 -31.14 -16.75
CA GLU A 289 -22.16 -31.50 -18.00
C GLU A 289 -20.65 -31.56 -17.79
N CYS A 290 -20.07 -32.66 -18.28
CA CYS A 290 -18.63 -32.87 -18.38
C CYS A 290 -17.89 -31.60 -18.83
N SER A 291 -17.04 -31.09 -17.94
CA SER A 291 -16.30 -29.83 -18.08
C SER A 291 -14.81 -30.05 -17.77
N MET A 292 -13.98 -29.01 -17.98
CA MET A 292 -12.55 -29.05 -17.68
C MET A 292 -12.14 -27.76 -16.97
N SER A 293 -11.30 -27.85 -15.93
CA SER A 293 -10.75 -26.71 -15.19
C SER A 293 -9.23 -26.73 -15.21
N VAL A 294 -8.63 -25.56 -14.96
CA VAL A 294 -7.18 -25.42 -14.79
C VAL A 294 -6.94 -24.59 -13.54
N ASN A 295 -6.33 -25.20 -12.53
CA ASN A 295 -6.18 -24.62 -11.20
C ASN A 295 -4.73 -24.75 -10.68
N PRO A 296 -4.09 -23.65 -10.24
CA PRO A 296 -4.49 -22.26 -10.49
C PRO A 296 -4.30 -21.88 -11.97
N ASN A 297 -5.01 -20.83 -12.41
CA ASN A 297 -4.77 -20.15 -13.67
C ASN A 297 -4.81 -18.63 -13.41
N PRO A 298 -3.75 -17.85 -13.62
CA PRO A 298 -2.46 -18.24 -14.19
C PRO A 298 -1.67 -19.30 -13.40
N CYS A 299 -0.88 -20.06 -14.14
CA CYS A 299 -0.03 -21.13 -13.67
C CYS A 299 1.35 -20.57 -13.32
N ILE A 300 1.66 -20.51 -12.02
CA ILE A 300 2.98 -20.10 -11.49
C ILE A 300 3.67 -21.37 -10.98
N GLY A 301 4.71 -21.82 -11.70
CA GLY A 301 5.46 -23.03 -11.38
C GLY A 301 4.72 -24.35 -11.68
N LYS A 302 3.49 -24.51 -11.15
CA LYS A 302 2.65 -25.70 -11.33
C LYS A 302 1.15 -25.37 -11.35
N CYS A 303 0.40 -26.04 -12.23
CA CYS A 303 -1.06 -26.08 -12.21
C CYS A 303 -1.57 -27.45 -12.62
N THR A 304 -2.82 -27.74 -12.26
CA THR A 304 -3.49 -29.00 -12.56
C THR A 304 -4.66 -28.73 -13.50
N VAL A 305 -4.67 -29.46 -14.60
CA VAL A 305 -5.81 -29.56 -15.51
C VAL A 305 -6.61 -30.79 -15.08
N GLU A 306 -7.91 -30.64 -14.86
CA GLU A 306 -8.78 -31.74 -14.46
C GLU A 306 -10.10 -31.70 -15.23
N PHE A 307 -10.64 -32.86 -15.56
CA PHE A 307 -12.03 -33.00 -15.97
C PHE A 307 -12.95 -33.06 -14.74
N ASN A 308 -14.08 -32.36 -14.81
CA ASN A 308 -15.11 -32.36 -13.77
C ASN A 308 -16.44 -32.86 -14.34
N ASP A 309 -17.19 -33.61 -13.54
CA ASP A 309 -18.55 -34.06 -13.84
C ASP A 309 -18.67 -34.85 -15.17
N CYS A 310 -17.61 -35.60 -15.51
CA CYS A 310 -17.56 -36.48 -16.68
C CYS A 310 -17.81 -37.94 -16.28
N ASN A 311 -18.53 -38.68 -17.12
CA ASN A 311 -18.74 -40.11 -16.92
C ASN A 311 -17.42 -40.89 -16.99
N GLU A 312 -17.22 -41.88 -16.12
CA GLU A 312 -15.97 -42.67 -16.08
C GLU A 312 -15.64 -43.33 -17.42
N ASP A 313 -16.65 -43.80 -18.16
CA ASP A 313 -16.48 -44.40 -19.48
C ASP A 313 -15.92 -43.40 -20.51
N ASP A 314 -16.36 -42.14 -20.46
CA ASP A 314 -15.86 -41.08 -21.33
C ASP A 314 -14.39 -40.74 -21.04
N LEU A 315 -13.96 -40.92 -19.78
CA LEU A 315 -12.60 -40.61 -19.32
C LEU A 315 -11.57 -41.71 -19.62
N LYS A 316 -11.99 -42.93 -19.98
CA LYS A 316 -11.07 -44.06 -20.24
C LYS A 316 -10.03 -43.79 -21.31
N ASP A 317 -10.39 -42.98 -22.31
CA ASP A 317 -9.51 -42.58 -23.41
C ASP A 317 -9.17 -41.09 -23.38
N ALA A 318 -9.31 -40.44 -22.22
CA ALA A 318 -9.07 -39.00 -22.10
C ALA A 318 -7.64 -38.62 -22.49
N ARG A 319 -7.49 -37.61 -23.34
CA ARG A 319 -6.20 -37.08 -23.80
C ARG A 319 -6.11 -35.59 -23.53
N PHE A 320 -4.94 -35.16 -23.10
CA PHE A 320 -4.62 -33.74 -22.95
C PHE A 320 -3.57 -33.34 -23.98
N GLN A 321 -3.81 -32.23 -24.67
CA GLN A 321 -2.88 -31.61 -25.59
C GLN A 321 -2.70 -30.14 -25.22
N VAL A 322 -1.47 -29.64 -25.29
CA VAL A 322 -1.13 -28.26 -25.02
C VAL A 322 -0.67 -27.63 -26.33
N TYR A 323 -1.32 -26.55 -26.72
CA TYR A 323 -1.03 -25.80 -27.93
C TYR A 323 -0.46 -24.44 -27.57
N ASP A 324 0.53 -23.99 -28.35
CA ASP A 324 0.94 -22.59 -28.34
C ASP A 324 -0.09 -21.69 -29.06
N ALA A 325 0.15 -20.38 -29.04
CA ALA A 325 -0.71 -19.39 -29.70
C ALA A 325 -0.78 -19.53 -31.25
N MET A 326 0.15 -20.27 -31.86
CA MET A 326 0.17 -20.55 -33.30
C MET A 326 -0.56 -21.87 -33.64
N GLY A 327 -1.06 -22.60 -32.64
CA GLY A 327 -1.71 -23.90 -32.81
C GLY A 327 -0.75 -25.07 -32.95
N ASN A 328 0.54 -24.89 -32.65
CA ASN A 328 1.48 -26.01 -32.60
C ASN A 328 1.28 -26.80 -31.31
N VAL A 329 1.24 -28.13 -31.40
CA VAL A 329 1.23 -29.00 -30.22
C VAL A 329 2.60 -28.95 -29.56
N ILE A 330 2.68 -28.35 -28.38
CA ILE A 330 3.89 -28.29 -27.56
C ILE A 330 4.03 -29.53 -26.70
N TYR A 331 2.90 -30.07 -26.26
CA TYR A 331 2.86 -31.26 -25.41
C TYR A 331 1.60 -32.07 -25.69
N ALA A 332 1.72 -33.40 -25.67
CA ALA A 332 0.59 -34.31 -25.75
C ALA A 332 0.80 -35.47 -24.77
N SER A 333 -0.17 -35.69 -23.89
CA SER A 333 -0.18 -36.84 -22.98
C SER A 333 -1.52 -37.53 -23.03
N MET A 334 -1.48 -38.86 -22.93
CA MET A 334 -2.64 -39.61 -22.50
C MET A 334 -2.85 -39.34 -21.01
N SER A 335 -4.09 -39.34 -20.55
CA SER A 335 -4.35 -39.31 -19.11
C SER A 335 -3.61 -40.48 -18.44
N LYS A 336 -3.03 -40.22 -17.26
CA LYS A 336 -2.57 -41.31 -16.38
C LYS A 336 -3.80 -42.15 -15.99
N PRO A 337 -3.65 -43.44 -15.62
CA PRO A 337 -4.78 -44.24 -15.15
C PRO A 337 -5.58 -43.47 -14.10
N ILE A 338 -6.91 -43.47 -14.25
CA ILE A 338 -7.84 -42.74 -13.41
C ILE A 338 -7.59 -43.10 -11.94
N GLU A 339 -6.95 -42.22 -11.18
CA GLU A 339 -6.84 -42.35 -9.73
C GLU A 339 -8.02 -41.61 -9.11
N GLN A 340 -8.84 -42.33 -8.33
CA GLN A 340 -10.00 -41.76 -7.60
C GLN A 340 -11.09 -41.13 -8.50
N GLY A 341 -11.33 -41.67 -9.69
CA GLY A 341 -12.44 -41.23 -10.56
C GLY A 341 -12.20 -39.93 -11.33
N LYS A 342 -11.01 -39.33 -11.25
CA LYS A 342 -10.68 -38.08 -11.96
C LYS A 342 -9.53 -38.24 -12.95
N ALA A 343 -9.74 -37.79 -14.18
CA ALA A 343 -8.66 -37.66 -15.16
C ALA A 343 -7.99 -36.29 -15.02
N GLN A 344 -6.73 -36.29 -14.61
CA GLN A 344 -5.95 -35.07 -14.35
C GLN A 344 -4.59 -35.07 -15.06
N PHE A 345 -4.09 -33.87 -15.36
CA PHE A 345 -2.80 -33.62 -15.97
C PHE A 345 -2.12 -32.43 -15.28
N SER A 346 -0.89 -32.63 -14.80
CA SER A 346 -0.10 -31.54 -14.22
C SER A 346 0.72 -30.85 -15.30
N LEU A 347 0.59 -29.52 -15.32
CA LEU A 347 1.46 -28.61 -16.03
C LEU A 347 2.51 -28.11 -15.02
N ASP A 348 3.77 -28.49 -15.21
CA ASP A 348 4.89 -28.10 -14.36
C ASP A 348 6.18 -27.90 -15.17
N VAL A 349 7.30 -27.66 -14.47
CA VAL A 349 8.63 -27.43 -15.06
C VAL A 349 9.08 -28.53 -16.05
N ASN A 350 8.58 -29.76 -15.91
CA ASN A 350 8.95 -30.87 -16.79
C ASN A 350 8.29 -30.76 -18.18
N ASN A 351 7.25 -29.94 -18.33
CA ASN A 351 6.61 -29.70 -19.62
C ASN A 351 7.36 -28.65 -20.47
N ASN A 352 8.40 -28.00 -19.93
CA ASN A 352 9.26 -27.02 -20.61
C ASN A 352 8.49 -25.87 -21.29
N LEU A 353 7.41 -25.42 -20.64
CA LEU A 353 6.59 -24.30 -21.11
C LEU A 353 7.21 -22.97 -20.69
N LYS A 354 7.28 -22.01 -21.61
CA LYS A 354 7.75 -20.65 -21.34
C LYS A 354 6.59 -19.80 -20.81
N PRO A 355 6.86 -18.67 -20.15
CA PRO A 355 5.81 -17.69 -19.84
C PRO A 355 5.13 -17.23 -21.14
N ALA A 356 3.87 -17.64 -21.32
CA ALA A 356 3.05 -17.40 -22.52
C ALA A 356 1.61 -17.87 -22.29
N ILE A 357 0.74 -17.59 -23.27
CA ILE A 357 -0.61 -18.14 -23.33
C ILE A 357 -0.56 -19.47 -24.10
N TYR A 358 -1.20 -20.48 -23.54
CA TYR A 358 -1.40 -21.78 -24.14
C TYR A 358 -2.89 -22.12 -24.18
N ILE A 359 -3.26 -23.04 -25.06
CA ILE A 359 -4.57 -23.69 -25.06
C ILE A 359 -4.35 -25.14 -24.65
N VAL A 360 -4.99 -25.56 -23.57
CA VAL A 360 -5.09 -26.97 -23.22
C VAL A 360 -6.38 -27.52 -23.78
N ARG A 361 -6.27 -28.56 -24.58
CA ARG A 361 -7.38 -29.33 -25.11
C ARG A 361 -7.49 -30.66 -24.38
N GLY A 362 -8.63 -30.88 -23.76
CA GLY A 362 -9.06 -32.18 -23.28
C GLY A 362 -9.97 -32.84 -24.32
N ASN A 363 -9.61 -34.04 -24.76
CA ASN A 363 -10.47 -34.89 -25.59
C ASN A 363 -10.94 -36.09 -24.78
N THR A 364 -12.24 -36.29 -24.64
CA THR A 364 -12.87 -37.53 -24.17
C THR A 364 -13.43 -38.32 -25.37
N GLN A 365 -14.10 -39.45 -25.14
CA GLN A 365 -14.79 -40.16 -26.23
C GLN A 365 -15.91 -39.33 -26.88
N SER A 366 -16.58 -38.48 -26.09
CA SER A 366 -17.80 -37.78 -26.48
C SER A 366 -17.61 -36.28 -26.71
N LYS A 367 -16.56 -35.67 -26.13
CA LYS A 367 -16.37 -34.21 -26.12
C LYS A 367 -14.92 -33.80 -26.35
N MET A 368 -14.77 -32.62 -26.94
CA MET A 368 -13.52 -31.87 -27.00
C MET A 368 -13.74 -30.56 -26.23
N ILE A 369 -12.90 -30.29 -25.25
CA ILE A 369 -13.00 -29.13 -24.36
C ILE A 369 -11.67 -28.39 -24.40
N ASP A 370 -11.71 -27.09 -24.72
CA ASP A 370 -10.54 -26.22 -24.72
C ASP A 370 -10.57 -25.29 -23.51
N LYS A 371 -9.43 -25.15 -22.83
CA LYS A 371 -9.22 -24.17 -21.75
C LYS A 371 -7.94 -23.40 -22.02
N LYS A 372 -8.04 -22.08 -21.94
CA LYS A 372 -6.88 -21.21 -22.01
C LYS A 372 -6.11 -21.26 -20.69
N VAL A 373 -4.79 -21.40 -20.78
CA VAL A 373 -3.87 -21.41 -19.65
C VAL A 373 -2.84 -20.31 -19.83
N ILE A 374 -2.59 -19.55 -18.78
CA ILE A 374 -1.60 -18.48 -18.77
C ILE A 374 -0.43 -18.98 -17.93
N MET A 375 0.72 -19.24 -18.55
CA MET A 375 1.95 -19.59 -17.83
C MET A 375 2.68 -18.30 -17.46
N GLN A 376 3.04 -18.16 -16.17
CA GLN A 376 3.81 -17.04 -15.66
C GLN A 376 5.14 -17.51 -15.07
N LYS A 377 6.10 -16.59 -14.98
CA LYS A 377 7.40 -16.86 -14.35
C LYS A 377 7.21 -16.84 -12.82
N GLU A 378 7.86 -17.74 -12.10
CA GLU A 378 8.05 -17.56 -10.65
C GLU A 378 8.84 -16.25 -10.45
N GLN A 379 8.32 -15.37 -9.59
CA GLN A 379 8.92 -14.08 -9.27
C GLN A 379 10.21 -14.24 -8.48
#